data_AF-A0AA51U540-F1
#
_entry.id   AF-A0AA51U540-F1
#
_cell.length_a   1.000
_cell.length_b   1.000
_cell.length_c   1.000
_cell.angle_alpha   90.00
_cell.angle_beta   90.00
_cell.angle_gamma   90.00
#
_symmetry.space_group_name_H-M   'P 1'
#
loop_
_entity.id
_entity.type
_entity.pdbx_description
1 polymer ?
#
loop_
_entity_poly.entity_id
_entity_poly.type
_entity_poly.pdbx_seq_one_letter_code
_entity_poly.pdbx_strand_id
1 'polypeptide(L)'
;MRKLSFWGRYSYLWVTLGFFLISVAGHWLFGWFTYVGEQQDHHAPIEVSQYAFQMLEGTFENWQSEFLQLMWQVGGLALLLFVGSPQSKEGSDRVEAKIDEILRRIDPEKGEDVITKLDEDYMGRHTDPVEPT
;
A
#
# COMPACT_ATOMS: atom_id res chain seq x y z
N MET A 1 24.62 21.93 -1.18
CA MET A 1 23.65 20.81 -1.28
C MET A 1 23.71 20.26 -2.71
N ARG A 2 24.16 19.01 -2.92
CA ARG A 2 24.12 18.37 -4.26
C ARG A 2 22.65 18.25 -4.65
N LYS A 3 22.21 18.92 -5.71
CA LYS A 3 20.88 18.67 -6.28
C LYS A 3 20.87 17.22 -6.76
N LEU A 4 20.14 16.33 -6.08
CA LEU A 4 19.95 14.97 -6.58
C LEU A 4 19.36 15.09 -7.99
N SER A 5 20.01 14.43 -8.95
CA SER A 5 19.51 14.31 -10.31
C SER A 5 18.07 13.79 -10.31
N PHE A 6 17.25 14.22 -11.27
CA PHE A 6 15.89 13.70 -11.51
C PHE A 6 15.85 12.15 -11.50
N TRP A 7 16.94 11.53 -11.94
CA TRP A 7 17.13 10.08 -11.95
C TRP A 7 17.39 9.48 -10.57
N GLY A 8 18.10 10.20 -9.69
CA GLY A 8 18.39 9.75 -8.33
C GLY A 8 17.18 9.81 -7.39
N ARG A 9 16.28 10.79 -7.59
CA ARG A 9 15.05 10.92 -6.77
C ARG A 9 13.99 9.86 -7.07
N TYR A 10 14.00 9.28 -8.27
CA TYR A 10 13.07 8.23 -8.69
C TYR A 10 13.80 6.93 -9.03
N SER A 11 14.99 6.72 -8.46
CA SER A 11 15.82 5.55 -8.77
C SER A 11 15.08 4.24 -8.51
N TYR A 12 14.34 4.15 -7.39
CA TYR A 12 13.50 2.99 -7.07
C TYR A 12 12.47 2.71 -8.16
N LEU A 13 11.73 3.73 -8.61
CA LEU A 13 10.74 3.61 -9.68
C LEU A 13 11.36 3.09 -10.98
N TRP A 14 12.53 3.62 -11.37
CA TRP A 14 13.20 3.20 -12.61
C TRP A 14 13.72 1.77 -12.54
N VAL A 15 14.28 1.37 -11.39
CA VAL A 15 14.77 0.01 -11.18
C VAL A 15 13.59 -0.98 -11.19
N THR A 16 12.51 -0.68 -10.46
CA THR A 16 11.34 -1.56 -10.42
C THR A 16 10.63 -1.63 -11.77
N LEU A 17 10.48 -0.50 -12.48
CA LEU A 17 9.94 -0.47 -13.84
C LEU A 17 10.81 -1.30 -14.81
N GLY A 18 12.13 -1.22 -14.67
CA GLY A 18 13.05 -2.05 -15.45
C GLY A 18 12.83 -3.54 -15.24
N PHE A 19 12.78 -3.99 -13.99
CA PHE A 19 12.47 -5.38 -13.66
C PHE A 19 11.09 -5.81 -14.18
N PHE A 20 10.08 -4.95 -14.04
CA PHE A 20 8.73 -5.20 -14.52
C PHE A 20 8.67 -5.38 -16.05
N LEU A 21 9.30 -4.48 -16.81
CA LEU A 21 9.33 -4.58 -18.27
C LEU A 21 10.09 -5.83 -18.73
N ILE A 22 11.20 -6.16 -18.08
CA ILE A 22 11.96 -7.39 -18.38
C ILE A 22 11.10 -8.63 -18.09
N SER A 23 10.37 -8.66 -16.96
CA SER A 23 9.51 -9.80 -16.63
C SER A 23 8.33 -9.93 -17.60
N VAL A 24 7.70 -8.82 -18.00
CA VAL A 24 6.60 -8.84 -18.97
C VAL A 24 7.10 -9.31 -20.35
N ALA A 25 8.24 -8.79 -20.80
CA ALA A 25 8.86 -9.23 -22.04
C ALA A 25 9.24 -10.72 -22.00
N GLY A 26 9.79 -11.19 -20.89
CA GLY A 26 10.08 -12.60 -20.67
C GLY A 26 8.82 -13.47 -20.69
N HIS A 27 7.76 -13.06 -19.99
CA HIS A 27 6.47 -13.76 -19.97
C HIS A 27 5.91 -13.96 -21.39
N TRP A 28 5.92 -12.90 -22.20
CA TRP A 28 5.48 -12.98 -23.60
C TRP A 28 6.43 -13.85 -24.42
N LEU A 29 7.74 -13.65 -24.31
CA LEU A 29 8.73 -14.45 -25.05
C LEU A 29 8.58 -15.96 -24.79
N PHE A 30 8.43 -16.38 -23.53
CA PHE A 30 8.20 -17.79 -23.21
C PHE A 30 6.83 -18.27 -23.71
N GLY A 31 5.79 -17.43 -23.59
CA GLY A 31 4.47 -17.71 -24.16
C GLY A 31 4.51 -17.92 -25.67
N TRP A 32 5.38 -17.21 -26.39
CA TRP A 32 5.57 -17.40 -27.83
C TRP A 32 6.11 -18.79 -28.16
N PHE A 33 7.11 -19.26 -27.43
CA PHE A 33 7.64 -20.61 -27.64
C PHE A 33 6.60 -21.69 -27.37
N THR A 34 5.77 -21.52 -26.33
CA THR A 34 4.64 -22.41 -26.04
C THR A 34 3.61 -22.40 -27.17
N TYR A 35 3.13 -21.21 -27.57
CA TYR A 35 2.14 -21.05 -28.63
C TYR A 35 2.60 -21.65 -29.95
N VAL A 36 3.85 -21.40 -30.35
CA VAL A 36 4.41 -21.97 -31.59
C VAL A 36 4.51 -23.49 -31.50
N GLY A 37 4.93 -24.03 -30.36
CA GLY A 37 4.98 -25.48 -30.14
C GLY A 37 3.60 -26.13 -30.29
N GLU A 38 2.59 -25.57 -29.62
CA GLU A 38 1.20 -26.05 -29.71
C GLU A 38 0.67 -26.00 -31.15
N GLN A 39 0.88 -24.89 -31.86
CA GLN A 39 0.42 -24.78 -33.25
C GLN A 39 1.12 -25.79 -34.17
N GLN A 40 2.42 -26.06 -33.95
CA GLN A 40 3.15 -27.08 -34.71
C GLN A 40 2.62 -28.49 -34.43
N ASP A 41 2.38 -28.83 -33.17
CA ASP A 41 1.84 -30.14 -32.78
C ASP A 41 0.43 -30.37 -33.37
N HIS A 42 -0.38 -29.31 -33.40
CA HIS A 42 -1.74 -29.33 -33.97
C HIS A 42 -1.81 -29.10 -35.48
N HIS A 43 -0.67 -28.93 -36.18
CA HIS A 43 -0.61 -28.60 -37.61
C HIS A 43 -1.46 -27.36 -37.97
N ALA A 44 -1.54 -26.40 -37.05
CA ALA A 44 -2.29 -25.17 -37.18
C ALA A 44 -1.38 -24.02 -37.67
N PRO A 45 -1.94 -23.00 -38.35
CA PRO A 45 -1.16 -21.83 -38.76
C PRO A 45 -0.73 -21.00 -37.54
N ILE A 46 0.49 -20.47 -37.60
CA ILE A 46 1.01 -19.55 -36.58
C ILE A 46 0.53 -18.14 -36.92
N GLU A 47 -0.38 -17.60 -36.10
CA GLU A 47 -0.93 -16.25 -36.28
C GLU A 47 -0.50 -15.33 -35.13
N VAL A 48 0.29 -14.31 -35.45
CA VAL A 48 0.81 -13.35 -34.44
C VAL A 48 -0.33 -12.57 -33.76
N SER A 49 -1.41 -12.28 -34.48
CA SER A 49 -2.60 -11.62 -33.92
C SER A 49 -3.29 -12.48 -32.87
N GLN A 50 -3.44 -13.78 -33.12
CA GLN A 50 -4.05 -14.70 -32.17
C GLN A 50 -3.18 -14.85 -30.92
N TYR A 51 -1.87 -15.02 -31.11
CA TYR A 51 -0.91 -15.02 -29.99
C TYR A 51 -0.98 -13.74 -29.16
N ALA A 52 -0.99 -12.56 -29.81
CA ALA A 52 -1.07 -11.29 -29.10
C ALA A 52 -2.38 -11.17 -28.29
N PHE A 53 -3.51 -11.61 -28.84
CA PHE A 53 -4.78 -11.62 -28.13
C PHE A 53 -4.75 -12.56 -26.92
N GLN A 54 -4.27 -13.80 -27.10
CA GLN A 54 -4.15 -14.79 -26.02
C GLN A 54 -3.23 -14.32 -24.89
N MET A 55 -2.09 -13.70 -25.23
CA MET A 55 -1.17 -13.14 -24.22
C MET A 55 -1.76 -11.92 -23.52
N LEU A 56 -2.49 -11.06 -24.22
CA LEU A 56 -3.18 -9.93 -23.61
C LEU A 56 -4.27 -10.40 -22.66
N GLU A 57 -5.11 -11.35 -23.09
CA GLU A 57 -6.16 -11.96 -22.27
C GLU A 57 -5.56 -12.53 -20.98
N GLY A 58 -4.57 -13.42 -21.08
CA GLY A 58 -3.92 -13.99 -19.90
C GLY A 58 -3.23 -12.93 -19.01
N THR A 59 -2.62 -11.90 -19.61
CA THR A 59 -2.03 -10.79 -18.84
C THR A 59 -3.10 -9.99 -18.09
N PHE A 60 -4.24 -9.69 -18.72
CA PHE A 60 -5.33 -8.93 -18.12
C PHE A 60 -6.10 -9.75 -17.08
N GLU A 61 -6.29 -11.05 -17.28
CA GLU A 61 -6.88 -11.93 -16.28
C GLU A 61 -6.01 -12.01 -15.01
N ASN A 62 -4.70 -12.20 -15.18
CA ASN A 62 -3.76 -12.18 -14.05
C ASN A 62 -3.76 -10.81 -13.36
N TRP A 63 -3.78 -9.71 -14.12
CA TRP A 63 -3.84 -8.38 -13.56
C TRP A 63 -5.16 -8.14 -12.79
N GLN A 64 -6.28 -8.61 -13.34
CA GLN A 64 -7.59 -8.51 -12.69
C GLN A 64 -7.60 -9.24 -11.34
N SER A 65 -7.10 -10.48 -11.30
CA SER A 65 -7.11 -11.29 -10.07
C SER A 65 -6.18 -10.71 -9.01
N GLU A 66 -4.97 -10.28 -9.38
CA GLU A 66 -4.01 -9.66 -8.47
C GLU A 66 -4.51 -8.32 -7.93
N PHE A 67 -5.17 -7.50 -8.76
CA PHE A 67 -5.81 -6.26 -8.29
C PHE A 67 -6.95 -6.54 -7.31
N LEU A 68 -7.81 -7.51 -7.63
CA LEU A 68 -8.90 -7.89 -6.72
C LEU A 68 -8.35 -8.39 -5.38
N GLN A 69 -7.29 -9.20 -5.41
CA GLN A 69 -6.61 -9.68 -4.21
C GLN A 69 -6.03 -8.52 -3.40
N LEU A 70 -5.27 -7.61 -4.02
CA LEU A 70 -4.68 -6.46 -3.32
C LEU A 70 -5.74 -5.52 -2.75
N MET A 71 -6.80 -5.25 -3.50
CA MET A 71 -7.94 -4.45 -3.00
C MET A 71 -8.62 -5.12 -1.81
N TRP A 72 -8.85 -6.44 -1.88
CA TRP A 72 -9.44 -7.18 -0.77
C TRP A 72 -8.52 -7.22 0.46
N GLN A 73 -7.22 -7.45 0.27
CA GLN A 73 -6.26 -7.49 1.37
C GLN A 73 -6.10 -6.11 2.01
N VAL A 74 -5.72 -5.08 1.24
CA VAL A 74 -5.46 -3.75 1.78
C VAL A 74 -6.76 -3.06 2.19
N GLY A 75 -7.75 -3.04 1.30
CA GLY A 75 -9.04 -2.39 1.56
C GLY A 75 -9.87 -3.13 2.60
N GLY A 76 -9.88 -4.47 2.57
CA GLY A 76 -10.56 -5.28 3.57
C GLY A 76 -9.91 -5.15 4.96
N LEU A 77 -8.58 -5.20 5.06
CA LEU A 77 -7.89 -4.94 6.33
C LEU A 77 -8.13 -3.50 6.82
N ALA A 78 -8.06 -2.50 5.94
CA ALA A 78 -8.35 -1.13 6.30
C ALA A 78 -9.80 -0.97 6.82
N LEU A 79 -10.77 -1.63 6.18
CA LEU A 79 -12.16 -1.63 6.62
C LEU A 79 -12.34 -2.34 7.97
N LEU A 80 -11.69 -3.49 8.16
CA LEU A 80 -11.73 -4.22 9.44
C LEU A 80 -11.07 -3.43 10.57
N LEU A 81 -9.97 -2.72 10.31
CA LEU A 81 -9.38 -1.80 11.28
C LEU A 81 -10.32 -0.64 11.58
N PHE A 82 -10.90 -0.02 10.55
CA PHE A 82 -11.80 1.11 10.71
C PHE A 82 -13.07 0.75 11.50
N VAL A 83 -13.70 -0.39 11.21
CA VAL A 83 -14.92 -0.86 11.88
C VAL A 83 -14.62 -1.57 13.21
N GLY A 84 -13.48 -2.25 13.29
CA GLY A 84 -13.15 -3.21 14.35
C GLY A 84 -12.11 -2.76 15.36
N SER A 85 -11.62 -1.51 15.35
CA SER A 85 -10.73 -1.01 16.40
C SER A 85 -11.44 -0.08 17.41
N PRO A 86 -12.24 -0.60 18.36
CA PRO A 86 -12.50 0.11 19.62
C PRO A 86 -11.21 0.37 20.40
N GLN A 87 -10.22 -0.52 20.27
CA GLN A 87 -8.97 -0.46 21.05
C GLN A 87 -8.06 0.73 20.72
N SER A 88 -8.08 1.27 19.49
CA SER A 88 -7.25 2.43 19.14
C SER A 88 -7.77 3.71 19.79
N LYS A 89 -9.10 3.92 19.74
CA LYS A 89 -9.76 5.06 20.39
C LYS A 89 -9.70 4.93 21.92
N GLU A 90 -10.07 3.77 22.47
CA GLU A 90 -10.02 3.55 23.92
C GLU A 90 -8.60 3.58 24.49
N GLY A 91 -7.58 3.22 23.69
CA GLY A 91 -6.18 3.25 24.11
C GLY A 91 -5.67 4.68 24.33
N SER A 92 -5.85 5.53 23.32
CA SER A 92 -5.39 6.92 23.34
C SER A 92 -6.19 7.75 24.37
N ASP A 93 -7.53 7.68 24.32
CA ASP A 93 -8.42 8.40 25.25
C ASP A 93 -8.11 8.03 26.72
N ARG A 94 -7.77 6.76 26.98
CA ARG A 94 -7.40 6.29 28.33
C ARG A 94 -6.00 6.73 28.75
N VAL A 95 -5.06 6.90 27.81
CA VAL A 95 -3.72 7.42 28.12
C VAL A 95 -3.79 8.92 28.38
N GLU A 96 -4.53 9.66 27.56
CA GLU A 96 -4.80 11.08 27.73
C GLU A 96 -5.44 11.35 29.10
N ALA A 97 -6.53 10.64 29.44
CA ALA A 97 -7.17 10.76 30.75
C ALA A 97 -6.24 10.46 31.94
N LYS A 98 -5.26 9.55 31.77
CA LYS A 98 -4.24 9.29 32.81
C LYS A 98 -3.22 10.41 32.93
N ILE A 99 -2.80 11.00 31.80
CA ILE A 99 -1.85 12.11 31.77
C ILE A 99 -2.48 13.37 32.39
N ASP A 100 -3.74 13.65 32.08
CA ASP A 100 -4.49 14.76 32.66
C ASP A 100 -4.60 14.63 34.19
N GLU A 101 -4.92 13.42 34.66
CA GLU A 101 -4.97 13.14 36.10
C GLU A 101 -3.61 13.33 36.78
N ILE A 102 -2.50 12.99 36.10
CA ILE A 102 -1.16 13.24 36.62
C ILE A 102 -0.85 14.74 36.65
N LEU A 103 -1.17 15.49 35.60
CA LEU A 103 -0.96 16.94 35.52
C LEU A 103 -1.72 17.69 36.62
N ARG A 104 -2.99 17.33 36.83
CA ARG A 104 -3.81 17.88 37.93
C ARG A 104 -3.21 17.62 39.31
N ARG A 105 -2.51 16.50 39.52
CA ARG A 105 -1.86 16.17 40.79
C ARG A 105 -0.50 16.83 40.98
N ILE A 106 0.25 17.06 39.90
CA ILE A 106 1.59 17.66 39.96
C ILE A 106 1.53 19.18 40.09
N ASP A 107 0.63 19.83 39.34
CA ASP A 107 0.46 21.29 39.37
C ASP A 107 -1.04 21.65 39.48
N PRO A 108 -1.58 21.72 40.70
CA PRO A 108 -3.01 22.00 40.91
C PRO A 108 -3.45 23.42 40.51
N GLU A 109 -2.51 24.37 40.41
CA GLU A 109 -2.83 25.76 40.07
C GLU A 109 -2.84 26.00 38.56
N LYS A 110 -1.97 25.32 37.80
CA LYS A 110 -1.83 25.55 36.34
C LYS A 110 -2.15 24.33 35.47
N GLY A 111 -2.34 23.16 36.06
CA GLY A 111 -2.57 21.92 35.33
C GLY A 111 -3.77 22.00 34.38
N GLU A 112 -4.88 22.58 34.84
CA GLU A 112 -6.10 22.70 34.02
C GLU A 112 -5.92 23.67 32.84
N ASP A 113 -5.22 24.79 33.06
CA ASP A 113 -4.92 25.77 32.00
C ASP A 113 -4.00 25.16 30.93
N VAL A 114 -3.05 24.31 31.35
CA VAL A 114 -2.13 23.62 30.43
C VAL A 114 -2.85 22.57 29.60
N ILE A 115 -3.72 21.77 30.22
CA ILE A 115 -4.56 20.77 29.52
C ILE A 115 -5.45 21.48 28.49
N THR A 116 -6.18 22.52 28.91
CA THR A 116 -7.08 23.28 28.03
C THR A 116 -6.34 23.86 26.81
N LYS A 117 -5.14 24.40 27.04
CA LYS A 117 -4.33 24.95 25.95
C LYS A 117 -3.82 23.87 24.98
N LEU A 118 -3.44 22.71 25.50
CA LEU A 118 -3.04 21.56 24.68
C LEU A 118 -4.21 21.07 23.82
N ASP A 119 -5.39 20.94 24.41
CA ASP A 119 -6.61 20.56 23.66
C ASP A 119 -6.88 21.55 22.53
N GLU A 120 -6.82 22.86 22.80
CA GLU A 120 -7.02 23.90 21.79
C GLU A 120 -5.98 23.86 20.66
N ASP A 121 -4.69 23.67 20.97
CA ASP A 121 -3.60 23.64 19.99
C ASP A 121 -3.63 22.37 19.09
N TYR A 122 -4.21 21.29 19.58
CA TYR A 122 -4.25 19.98 18.90
C TYR A 122 -5.66 19.53 18.47
N MET A 123 -6.71 20.30 18.76
CA MET A 123 -8.08 20.03 18.30
C MET A 123 -8.11 19.82 16.77
N GLY A 124 -8.44 18.59 16.35
CA GLY A 124 -8.54 18.20 14.94
C GLY A 124 -7.33 17.48 14.34
N ARG A 125 -6.23 17.33 15.10
CA ARG A 125 -5.13 16.42 14.74
C ARG A 125 -5.22 15.18 15.62
N HIS A 126 -5.77 14.09 15.09
CA HIS A 126 -5.45 12.76 15.61
C HIS A 126 -3.96 12.49 15.31
N THR A 127 -3.07 13.03 16.13
CA THR A 127 -1.64 12.73 16.11
C THR A 127 -1.41 11.49 16.95
N ASP A 128 -1.96 10.35 16.51
CA ASP A 128 -1.67 9.08 17.15
C ASP A 128 -0.15 8.83 17.02
N PRO A 129 0.59 8.71 18.13
CA PRO A 129 1.99 8.29 18.07
C PRO A 129 2.01 6.83 17.62
N VAL A 130 2.90 6.50 16.69
CA VAL A 130 3.18 5.09 16.36
C VAL A 130 3.73 4.43 17.63
N GLU A 131 2.99 3.47 18.19
CA GLU A 131 3.41 2.70 19.37
C GLU A 131 4.82 2.10 19.13
N PRO A 132 5.79 2.33 20.03
CA PRO A 132 7.05 1.61 19.99
C PRO A 132 6.81 0.19 20.51
N THR A 133 6.99 -0.79 19.62
CA THR A 133 7.00 -2.24 19.91
C THR A 133 8.04 -2.63 20.94
#